data_AF-A0A7X9E4P8-F1
#
_entry.id   AF-A0A7X9E4P8-F1
#
_cell.length_a   1.000
_cell.length_b   1.000
_cell.length_c   1.000
_cell.angle_alpha   90.00
_cell.angle_beta   90.00
_cell.angle_gamma   90.00
#
_symmetry.space_group_name_H-M   'P 1'
#
loop_
_entity.id
_entity.type
_entity.pdbx_description
1 polymer ?
#
loop_
_entity_poly.entity_id
_entity_poly.type
_entity_poly.pdbx_seq_one_letter_code
_entity_poly.pdbx_strand_id
1 'polypeptide(L)'
;MNLIKTYLTLFIIIILIGCTKKIEEKGSAEYVLEINEWHAKRIENLKKENGWLNLIGLFWLKEGENKFGSDKSNDIIFPDSAPRFMGSFFLKDSTVEMKVNKGVEIFFENCEQVNTVIMKHDQQNGTTIFDHGSLRWNLIKRGDKYGIRLRDLNSELVINFPGVEMFPINVDWRIESEFESYNPPKEIDVPTVLGTIEKEKSPGALVFKKDNKKYRLDVTDAGKSYFVIFADLTNGKETYGAGRFLSVPKADSTGKIVIDFNKSYNPPCAFTKYATCPLPPKQNYMSLEVTAGEKNYGAGH
;
A
#
# COMPACT_ATOMS: atom_id res chain seq x y z
N MET A 1 -37.47 75.43 0.57
CA MET A 1 -36.88 75.12 1.89
C MET A 1 -36.59 73.62 1.90
N ASN A 2 -35.31 73.29 1.88
CA ASN A 2 -34.71 71.97 1.60
C ASN A 2 -35.12 70.90 2.62
N LEU A 3 -35.13 69.61 2.22
CA LEU A 3 -34.33 68.58 2.89
C LEU A 3 -34.35 67.27 2.06
N ILE A 4 -33.22 66.97 1.40
CA ILE A 4 -32.90 65.68 0.80
C ILE A 4 -32.41 64.78 1.94
N LYS A 5 -33.06 63.63 2.18
CA LYS A 5 -32.56 62.58 3.08
C LYS A 5 -31.92 61.46 2.25
N THR A 6 -30.59 61.50 2.19
CA THR A 6 -29.75 60.41 1.67
C THR A 6 -29.71 59.29 2.70
N TYR A 7 -30.26 58.12 2.36
CA TYR A 7 -30.08 56.90 3.15
C TYR A 7 -28.78 56.21 2.71
N LEU A 8 -27.77 56.27 3.57
CA LEU A 8 -26.51 55.55 3.43
C LEU A 8 -26.70 54.14 4.00
N THR A 9 -26.91 53.15 3.14
CA THR A 9 -27.00 51.74 3.55
C THR A 9 -25.59 51.20 3.80
N LEU A 10 -25.25 51.00 5.08
CA LEU A 10 -23.97 50.45 5.54
C LEU A 10 -23.93 48.94 5.25
N PHE A 11 -23.12 48.51 4.27
CA PHE A 11 -22.84 47.10 4.03
C PHE A 11 -21.82 46.61 5.05
N ILE A 12 -22.26 45.86 6.07
CA ILE A 12 -21.38 45.19 7.03
C ILE A 12 -20.90 43.90 6.37
N ILE A 13 -19.64 43.88 5.94
CA ILE A 13 -18.95 42.66 5.48
C ILE A 13 -18.52 41.89 6.73
N ILE A 14 -19.26 40.83 7.05
CA ILE A 14 -18.87 39.87 8.10
C ILE A 14 -17.80 38.96 7.49
N ILE A 15 -16.53 39.22 7.80
CA ILE A 15 -15.43 38.31 7.49
C ILE A 15 -15.50 37.15 8.48
N LEU A 16 -16.04 36.01 8.04
CA LEU A 16 -15.93 34.73 8.74
C LEU A 16 -14.46 34.28 8.68
N ILE A 17 -13.65 34.69 9.67
CA ILE A 17 -12.36 34.08 9.94
C ILE A 17 -12.65 32.70 10.54
N GLY A 18 -12.80 31.70 9.68
CA GLY A 18 -12.75 30.31 10.12
C GLY A 18 -11.36 30.07 10.71
N CYS A 19 -11.26 29.93 12.03
CA CYS A 19 -10.07 29.43 12.70
C CYS A 19 -9.87 27.95 12.33
N THR A 20 -9.40 27.67 11.12
CA THR A 20 -8.72 26.40 10.84
C THR A 20 -7.41 26.44 11.60
N LYS A 21 -7.38 25.75 12.75
CA LYS A 21 -6.15 25.53 13.53
C LYS A 21 -5.16 24.83 12.61
N LYS A 22 -4.16 25.57 12.13
CA LYS A 22 -3.11 25.01 11.28
C LYS A 22 -2.38 23.95 12.10
N ILE A 23 -2.27 22.74 11.56
CA ILE A 23 -1.44 21.69 12.17
C ILE A 23 0.00 22.16 11.97
N GLU A 24 0.75 22.30 13.06
CA GLU A 24 2.13 22.75 13.05
C GLU A 24 3.07 21.58 13.37
N GLU A 25 4.28 21.65 12.82
CA GLU A 25 5.35 20.70 13.13
C GLU A 25 5.77 20.84 14.60
N LYS A 26 5.99 19.70 15.27
CA LYS A 26 6.37 19.63 16.68
C LYS A 26 7.31 18.44 16.91
N GLY A 27 8.54 18.70 17.34
CA GLY A 27 9.51 17.66 17.65
C GLY A 27 10.90 18.25 17.82
N SER A 28 11.87 17.45 18.29
CA SER A 28 13.27 17.84 18.20
C SER A 28 13.73 17.79 16.75
N ALA A 29 14.79 18.53 16.41
CA ALA A 29 15.35 18.53 15.06
C ALA A 29 15.80 17.12 14.63
N GLU A 30 16.33 16.33 15.57
CA GLU A 30 16.77 14.95 15.34
C GLU A 30 15.59 14.04 15.01
N TYR A 31 14.46 14.20 15.71
CA TYR A 31 13.26 13.41 15.44
C TYR A 31 12.62 13.78 14.10
N VAL A 32 12.54 15.07 13.79
CA VAL A 32 12.03 15.54 12.49
C VAL A 32 12.91 15.00 11.35
N LEU A 33 14.23 15.04 11.51
CA LEU A 33 15.17 14.46 10.55
C LEU A 33 14.95 12.94 10.39
N GLU A 34 14.79 12.20 11.49
CA GLU A 34 14.50 10.75 11.47
C GLU A 34 13.26 10.41 10.64
N ILE A 35 12.16 11.14 10.83
CA ILE A 35 10.92 10.90 10.07
C ILE A 35 11.09 11.26 8.59
N ASN A 36 11.79 12.36 8.30
CA ASN A 36 12.07 12.76 6.91
C ASN A 36 12.95 11.73 6.19
N GLU A 37 13.98 11.20 6.83
CA GLU A 37 14.84 10.14 6.28
C GLU A 37 14.07 8.84 6.07
N TRP A 38 13.22 8.46 7.04
CA TRP A 38 12.32 7.32 6.89
C TRP A 38 11.39 7.49 5.68
N HIS A 39 10.81 8.67 5.51
CA HIS A 39 9.90 8.94 4.41
C HIS A 39 10.65 8.98 3.06
N ALA A 40 11.84 9.58 2.99
CA ALA A 40 12.68 9.54 1.79
C ALA A 40 13.01 8.09 1.37
N LYS A 41 13.40 7.23 2.32
CA LYS A 41 13.62 5.80 2.09
C LYS A 41 12.36 5.11 1.57
N ARG A 42 11.20 5.45 2.11
CA ARG A 42 9.90 4.95 1.69
C ARG A 42 9.60 5.31 0.23
N ILE A 43 9.86 6.55 -0.18
CA ILE A 43 9.70 7.03 -1.56
C ILE A 43 10.69 6.31 -2.51
N GLU A 44 11.94 6.12 -2.11
CA GLU A 44 12.91 5.33 -2.90
C GLU A 44 12.44 3.89 -3.08
N ASN A 45 11.96 3.24 -2.01
CA ASN A 45 11.48 1.86 -2.05
C ASN A 45 10.25 1.70 -2.95
N LEU A 46 9.41 2.73 -3.10
CA LEU A 46 8.28 2.72 -4.04
C LEU A 46 8.72 2.59 -5.50
N LYS A 47 9.91 3.11 -5.84
CA LYS A 47 10.48 3.15 -7.20
C LYS A 47 11.35 1.93 -7.54
N LYS A 48 11.78 1.14 -6.55
CA LYS A 48 12.60 -0.07 -6.76
C LYS A 48 11.90 -1.08 -7.66
N GLU A 49 12.65 -2.05 -8.20
CA GLU A 49 12.10 -3.08 -9.10
C GLU A 49 10.94 -3.87 -8.49
N ASN A 50 11.00 -4.15 -7.18
CA ASN A 50 9.92 -4.79 -6.43
C ASN A 50 8.94 -3.80 -5.76
N GLY A 51 9.13 -2.49 -5.98
CA GLY A 51 8.29 -1.40 -5.50
C GLY A 51 6.90 -1.39 -6.13
N TRP A 52 6.00 -0.51 -5.68
CA TRP A 52 4.59 -0.59 -6.08
C TRP A 52 4.21 0.32 -7.24
N LEU A 53 5.04 1.30 -7.59
CA LEU A 53 4.76 2.25 -8.67
C LEU A 53 4.87 1.61 -10.06
N ASN A 54 5.68 0.56 -10.18
CA ASN A 54 5.88 -0.15 -11.44
C ASN A 54 4.85 -1.26 -11.69
N LEU A 55 3.90 -1.48 -10.78
CA LEU A 55 2.92 -2.55 -10.93
C LEU A 55 1.80 -2.12 -11.89
N ILE A 56 1.82 -2.65 -13.11
CA ILE A 56 0.96 -2.22 -14.22
C ILE A 56 -0.07 -3.26 -14.66
N GLY A 57 -0.07 -4.46 -14.08
CA GLY A 57 -1.02 -5.49 -14.46
C GLY A 57 -1.20 -6.61 -13.45
N LEU A 58 -2.42 -7.13 -13.41
CA LEU A 58 -2.78 -8.37 -12.74
C LEU A 58 -3.78 -9.12 -13.64
N PHE A 59 -3.38 -10.29 -14.13
CA PHE A 59 -4.15 -11.08 -15.08
C PHE A 59 -4.44 -12.45 -14.51
N TRP A 60 -5.71 -12.74 -14.19
CA TRP A 60 -6.12 -14.06 -13.71
C TRP A 60 -6.13 -15.07 -14.85
N LEU A 61 -5.52 -16.23 -14.62
CA LEU A 61 -5.44 -17.32 -15.59
C LEU A 61 -6.74 -18.12 -15.62
N LYS A 62 -7.17 -18.54 -16.81
CA LYS A 62 -8.14 -19.62 -17.00
C LYS A 62 -7.43 -20.97 -17.09
N GLU A 63 -8.15 -22.05 -16.80
CA GLU A 63 -7.67 -23.41 -17.04
C GLU A 63 -7.30 -23.59 -18.53
N GLY A 64 -6.21 -24.32 -18.79
CA GLY A 64 -5.66 -24.50 -20.13
C GLY A 64 -4.74 -23.35 -20.56
N GLU A 65 -4.75 -23.04 -21.86
CA GLU A 65 -3.84 -22.08 -22.49
C GLU A 65 -4.29 -20.63 -22.28
N ASN A 66 -3.34 -19.77 -21.89
CA ASN A 66 -3.46 -18.31 -21.81
C ASN A 66 -2.31 -17.68 -22.59
N LYS A 67 -2.59 -17.15 -23.78
CA LYS A 67 -1.57 -16.53 -24.64
C LYS A 67 -1.17 -15.16 -24.12
N PHE A 68 0.11 -14.79 -24.24
CA PHE A 68 0.59 -13.50 -23.80
C PHE A 68 1.53 -12.82 -24.80
N GLY A 69 1.51 -11.49 -24.79
CA GLY A 69 2.28 -10.59 -25.65
C GLY A 69 1.56 -9.25 -25.83
N SER A 70 2.14 -8.35 -26.64
CA SER A 70 1.52 -7.03 -26.89
C SER A 70 0.35 -7.04 -27.87
N ASP A 71 0.19 -8.11 -28.65
CA ASP A 71 -0.92 -8.21 -29.59
C ASP A 71 -2.27 -8.33 -28.85
N LYS A 72 -3.29 -7.62 -29.34
CA LYS A 72 -4.64 -7.59 -28.74
C LYS A 72 -5.39 -8.92 -28.84
N SER A 73 -4.93 -9.85 -29.67
CA SER A 73 -5.49 -11.19 -29.77
C SER A 73 -5.01 -12.15 -28.67
N ASN A 74 -4.02 -11.74 -27.85
CA ASN A 74 -3.61 -12.50 -26.68
C ASN A 74 -4.67 -12.42 -25.57
N ASP A 75 -4.72 -13.45 -24.73
CA ASP A 75 -5.55 -13.44 -23.51
C ASP A 75 -4.98 -12.46 -22.47
N ILE A 76 -3.65 -12.34 -22.42
CA ILE A 76 -2.91 -11.47 -21.50
C ILE A 76 -2.12 -10.47 -22.33
N ILE A 77 -2.57 -9.22 -22.30
CA ILE A 77 -1.99 -8.14 -23.11
C ILE A 77 -0.91 -7.42 -22.30
N PHE A 78 0.34 -7.53 -22.74
CA PHE A 78 1.46 -6.75 -22.23
C PHE A 78 1.56 -5.40 -22.95
N PRO A 79 2.31 -4.41 -22.42
CA PRO A 79 2.55 -3.15 -23.13
C PRO A 79 3.20 -3.36 -24.50
N ASP A 80 3.06 -2.37 -25.39
CA ASP A 80 3.61 -2.39 -26.76
C ASP A 80 5.13 -2.55 -26.82
N SER A 81 5.85 -2.33 -25.71
CA SER A 81 7.28 -2.62 -25.57
C SER A 81 7.60 -4.13 -25.60
N ALA A 82 6.63 -5.00 -25.37
CA ALA A 82 6.78 -6.45 -25.48
C ALA A 82 6.61 -6.95 -26.93
N PRO A 83 7.19 -8.11 -27.29
CA PRO A 83 6.88 -8.80 -28.54
C PRO A 83 5.39 -9.13 -28.65
N ARG A 84 4.88 -9.10 -29.89
CA ARG A 84 3.45 -9.32 -30.17
C ARG A 84 2.93 -10.66 -29.66
N PHE A 85 3.72 -11.72 -29.78
CA PHE A 85 3.36 -13.07 -29.37
C PHE A 85 4.52 -13.71 -28.60
N MET A 86 4.52 -13.57 -27.29
CA MET A 86 5.63 -14.04 -26.44
C MET A 86 5.55 -15.53 -26.12
N GLY A 87 4.35 -16.06 -25.99
CA GLY A 87 4.14 -17.46 -25.64
C GLY A 87 2.80 -17.70 -24.96
N SER A 88 2.75 -18.75 -24.13
CA SER A 88 1.54 -19.13 -23.40
C SER A 88 1.85 -19.58 -21.97
N PHE A 89 0.93 -19.27 -21.05
CA PHE A 89 0.83 -19.88 -19.74
C PHE A 89 -0.23 -20.99 -19.78
N PHE A 90 0.14 -22.19 -19.37
CA PHE A 90 -0.75 -23.35 -19.29
C PHE A 90 -1.05 -23.63 -17.82
N LEU A 91 -2.27 -23.33 -17.37
CA LEU A 91 -2.75 -23.72 -16.05
C LEU A 91 -3.39 -25.10 -16.15
N LYS A 92 -2.85 -26.06 -15.39
CA LYS A 92 -3.43 -27.40 -15.24
C LYS A 92 -3.23 -27.92 -13.83
N ASP A 93 -4.31 -28.36 -13.18
CA ASP A 93 -4.25 -29.01 -11.85
C ASP A 93 -3.38 -28.22 -10.84
N SER A 94 -3.62 -26.90 -10.71
CA SER A 94 -2.87 -25.99 -9.82
C SER A 94 -1.39 -25.75 -10.20
N THR A 95 -0.95 -26.25 -11.35
CA THR A 95 0.40 -26.05 -11.90
C THR A 95 0.34 -25.09 -13.08
N VAL A 96 1.27 -24.14 -13.17
CA VAL A 96 1.37 -23.23 -14.31
C VAL A 96 2.70 -23.45 -15.03
N GLU A 97 2.62 -23.88 -16.28
CA GLU A 97 3.77 -24.00 -17.18
C GLU A 97 3.80 -22.80 -18.13
N MET A 98 4.91 -22.08 -18.21
CA MET A 98 5.14 -21.05 -19.25
C MET A 98 5.93 -21.67 -20.40
N LYS A 99 5.45 -21.49 -21.63
CA LYS A 99 6.18 -21.82 -22.86
C LYS A 99 6.41 -20.56 -23.67
N VAL A 100 7.66 -20.34 -24.08
CA VAL A 100 8.10 -19.17 -24.83
C VAL A 100 8.15 -19.49 -26.33
N ASN A 101 7.66 -18.58 -27.16
CA ASN A 101 7.69 -18.74 -28.61
C ASN A 101 9.12 -18.62 -29.15
N LYS A 102 9.40 -19.30 -30.27
CA LYS A 102 10.71 -19.23 -30.93
C LYS A 102 11.06 -17.78 -31.31
N GLY A 103 12.28 -17.36 -30.99
CA GLY A 103 12.79 -16.02 -31.29
C GLY A 103 12.38 -14.94 -30.28
N VAL A 104 11.71 -15.32 -29.19
CA VAL A 104 11.43 -14.44 -28.05
C VAL A 104 12.44 -14.74 -26.94
N GLU A 105 13.03 -13.68 -26.40
CA GLU A 105 14.00 -13.76 -25.32
C GLU A 105 13.33 -13.39 -23.99
N ILE A 106 13.23 -14.35 -23.08
CA ILE A 106 12.75 -14.15 -21.71
C ILE A 106 13.81 -14.75 -20.80
N PHE A 107 14.12 -14.07 -19.71
CA PHE A 107 15.15 -14.50 -18.78
C PHE A 107 14.59 -14.67 -17.37
N PHE A 108 15.24 -15.51 -16.59
CA PHE A 108 15.16 -15.49 -15.13
C PHE A 108 16.03 -14.35 -14.57
N GLU A 109 15.85 -14.01 -13.30
CA GLU A 109 16.70 -13.01 -12.61
C GLU A 109 18.20 -13.34 -12.60
N ASN A 110 18.59 -14.60 -12.80
CA ASN A 110 19.99 -15.03 -12.93
C ASN A 110 20.53 -14.93 -14.37
N CYS A 111 19.79 -14.27 -15.28
CA CYS A 111 20.09 -14.10 -16.70
C CYS A 111 20.06 -15.40 -17.53
N GLU A 112 19.51 -16.50 -17.01
CA GLU A 112 19.31 -17.72 -17.80
C GLU A 112 18.07 -17.59 -18.68
N GLN A 113 18.21 -17.93 -19.97
CA GLN A 113 17.11 -17.86 -20.93
C GLN A 113 16.06 -18.95 -20.68
N VAL A 114 14.80 -18.55 -20.78
CA VAL A 114 13.63 -19.41 -20.56
C VAL A 114 13.02 -19.85 -21.87
N ASN A 115 12.94 -21.16 -22.08
CA ASN A 115 12.16 -21.75 -23.18
C ASN A 115 10.85 -22.35 -22.66
N THR A 116 10.93 -23.14 -21.58
CA THR A 116 9.79 -23.73 -20.89
C THR A 116 10.10 -23.87 -19.41
N VAL A 117 9.14 -23.56 -18.54
CA VAL A 117 9.33 -23.60 -17.08
C VAL A 117 8.02 -23.84 -16.35
N ILE A 118 8.08 -24.64 -15.28
CA ILE A 118 7.02 -24.68 -14.27
C ILE A 118 7.22 -23.51 -13.31
N MET A 119 6.31 -22.55 -13.34
CA MET A 119 6.38 -21.34 -12.53
C MET A 119 6.08 -21.65 -11.06
N LYS A 120 6.83 -21.01 -10.16
CA LYS A 120 6.57 -21.02 -8.72
C LYS A 120 5.86 -19.73 -8.34
N HIS A 121 4.73 -19.82 -7.64
CA HIS A 121 3.95 -18.65 -7.23
C HIS A 121 4.50 -17.97 -5.97
N ASP A 122 3.97 -16.79 -5.65
CA ASP A 122 4.39 -15.90 -4.54
C ASP A 122 4.15 -16.42 -3.11
N GLN A 123 3.57 -17.61 -2.95
CA GLN A 123 3.42 -18.27 -1.64
C GLN A 123 4.33 -19.50 -1.51
N GLN A 124 5.12 -19.81 -2.54
CA GLN A 124 6.12 -20.88 -2.53
C GLN A 124 7.52 -20.29 -2.33
N ASN A 125 8.41 -21.06 -1.71
CA ASN A 125 9.82 -20.69 -1.62
C ASN A 125 10.46 -20.62 -3.02
N GLY A 126 11.16 -19.52 -3.30
CA GLY A 126 11.84 -19.31 -4.58
C GLY A 126 10.86 -19.04 -5.73
N THR A 127 9.93 -18.11 -5.54
CA THR A 127 9.05 -17.58 -6.60
C THR A 127 9.85 -17.28 -7.85
N THR A 128 9.39 -17.77 -9.00
CA THR A 128 10.04 -17.51 -10.29
C THR A 128 9.65 -16.12 -10.78
N ILE A 129 10.65 -15.29 -11.02
CA ILE A 129 10.53 -13.95 -11.60
C ILE A 129 11.18 -13.97 -12.98
N PHE A 130 10.52 -13.35 -13.94
CA PHE A 130 10.93 -13.29 -15.33
C PHE A 130 11.12 -11.86 -15.79
N ASP A 131 12.01 -11.67 -16.75
CA ASP A 131 12.25 -10.38 -17.37
C ASP A 131 12.28 -10.40 -18.90
N HIS A 132 11.91 -9.27 -19.47
CA HIS A 132 12.09 -8.91 -20.88
C HIS A 132 12.19 -7.38 -20.98
N GLY A 133 13.38 -6.84 -21.24
CA GLY A 133 13.62 -5.40 -21.21
C GLY A 133 13.30 -4.80 -19.84
N SER A 134 12.39 -3.81 -19.79
CA SER A 134 11.93 -3.19 -18.54
C SER A 134 10.81 -3.97 -17.85
N LEU A 135 10.26 -5.01 -18.48
CA LEU A 135 9.17 -5.77 -17.91
C LEU A 135 9.68 -6.78 -16.89
N ARG A 136 8.94 -6.94 -15.79
CA ARG A 136 9.10 -8.03 -14.82
C ARG A 136 7.76 -8.67 -14.58
N TRP A 137 7.70 -9.99 -14.49
CA TRP A 137 6.47 -10.66 -14.06
C TRP A 137 6.72 -11.91 -13.25
N ASN A 138 5.72 -12.27 -12.46
CA ASN A 138 5.73 -13.47 -11.66
C ASN A 138 4.31 -14.02 -11.52
N LEU A 139 4.23 -15.30 -11.16
CA LEU A 139 2.98 -15.95 -10.82
C LEU A 139 2.58 -15.60 -9.38
N ILE A 140 1.31 -15.30 -9.16
CA ILE A 140 0.72 -15.12 -7.83
C ILE A 140 -0.43 -16.09 -7.60
N LYS A 141 -0.69 -16.44 -6.34
CA LYS A 141 -1.84 -17.24 -5.92
C LYS A 141 -2.66 -16.50 -4.87
N ARG A 142 -3.98 -16.40 -5.07
CA ARG A 142 -4.92 -15.85 -4.08
C ARG A 142 -6.12 -16.78 -3.98
N GLY A 143 -6.31 -17.43 -2.83
CA GLY A 143 -7.23 -18.56 -2.72
C GLY A 143 -6.88 -19.63 -3.76
N ASP A 144 -7.85 -20.04 -4.57
CA ASP A 144 -7.67 -21.03 -5.65
C ASP A 144 -7.35 -20.40 -7.01
N LYS A 145 -7.20 -19.07 -7.08
CA LYS A 145 -6.90 -18.36 -8.33
C LYS A 145 -5.40 -18.16 -8.52
N TYR A 146 -4.97 -18.34 -9.77
CA TYR A 146 -3.62 -18.09 -10.24
C TYR A 146 -3.62 -16.88 -11.17
N GLY A 147 -2.64 -15.99 -11.02
CA GLY A 147 -2.56 -14.80 -11.87
C GLY A 147 -1.15 -14.36 -12.16
N ILE A 148 -0.96 -13.69 -13.30
CA ILE A 148 0.29 -13.07 -13.69
C ILE A 148 0.29 -11.64 -13.19
N ARG A 149 1.26 -11.33 -12.33
CA ARG A 149 1.53 -9.97 -11.87
C ARG A 149 2.59 -9.36 -12.79
N LEU A 150 2.25 -8.28 -13.45
CA LEU A 150 3.11 -7.60 -14.43
C LEU A 150 3.58 -6.24 -13.91
N ARG A 151 4.87 -5.99 -14.08
CA ARG A 151 5.53 -4.74 -13.76
C ARG A 151 6.24 -4.18 -14.98
N ASP A 152 6.34 -2.86 -15.04
CA ASP A 152 7.18 -2.12 -16.00
C ASP A 152 8.01 -1.08 -15.25
N LEU A 153 9.32 -1.32 -15.21
CA LEU A 153 10.28 -0.44 -14.55
C LEU A 153 10.35 0.97 -15.16
N ASN A 154 9.86 1.12 -16.40
CA ASN A 154 9.77 2.40 -17.11
C ASN A 154 8.33 2.94 -17.16
N SER A 155 7.41 2.43 -16.33
CA SER A 155 6.05 2.95 -16.30
C SER A 155 6.01 4.45 -15.98
N GLU A 156 5.03 5.14 -16.54
CA GLU A 156 4.81 6.58 -16.36
C GLU A 156 4.80 6.99 -14.88
N LEU A 157 4.18 6.16 -14.03
CA LEU A 157 4.09 6.40 -12.60
C LEU A 157 5.44 6.34 -11.89
N VAL A 158 6.39 5.52 -12.36
CA VAL A 158 7.76 5.47 -11.81
C VAL A 158 8.53 6.73 -12.20
N ILE A 159 8.44 7.13 -13.47
CA ILE A 159 9.18 8.26 -14.05
C ILE A 159 8.71 9.58 -13.44
N ASN A 160 7.39 9.78 -13.39
CA ASN A 160 6.76 11.04 -13.01
C ASN A 160 6.14 11.01 -11.61
N PHE A 161 6.68 10.18 -10.70
CA PHE A 161 6.17 10.10 -9.33
C PHE A 161 6.44 11.39 -8.55
N PRO A 162 5.40 12.15 -8.13
CA PRO A 162 5.59 13.41 -7.43
C PRO A 162 5.97 13.25 -5.95
N GLY A 163 5.95 12.01 -5.44
CA GLY A 163 6.05 11.72 -4.01
C GLY A 163 4.68 11.57 -3.35
N VAL A 164 4.69 11.45 -2.02
CA VAL A 164 3.47 11.40 -1.19
C VAL A 164 3.56 12.55 -0.18
N GLU A 165 2.48 13.33 -0.06
CA GLU A 165 2.43 14.39 0.94
C GLU A 165 2.30 13.79 2.34
N MET A 166 2.95 14.40 3.33
CA MET A 166 2.85 14.02 4.75
C MET A 166 2.10 15.10 5.52
N PHE A 167 1.42 14.73 6.59
CA PHE A 167 1.06 15.72 7.62
C PHE A 167 2.34 16.34 8.23
N PRO A 168 2.26 17.56 8.78
CA PRO A 168 3.34 18.12 9.59
C PRO A 168 3.75 17.15 10.71
N ILE A 169 5.06 16.89 10.84
CA ILE A 169 5.59 15.91 11.79
C ILE A 169 5.28 16.36 13.21
N ASN A 170 4.70 15.48 14.03
CA ASN A 170 4.33 15.85 15.39
C ASN A 170 4.60 14.71 16.38
N VAL A 171 5.48 14.98 17.34
CA VAL A 171 5.92 14.04 18.39
C VAL A 171 4.78 13.57 19.29
N ASP A 172 3.65 14.28 19.36
CA ASP A 172 2.46 13.86 20.10
C ASP A 172 1.75 12.65 19.46
N TRP A 173 2.20 12.25 18.25
CA TRP A 173 1.79 11.04 17.54
C TRP A 173 2.79 9.87 17.69
N ARG A 174 3.85 10.08 18.49
CA ARG A 174 4.76 9.02 18.96
C ARG A 174 4.33 8.59 20.37
N ILE A 175 3.53 7.53 20.44
CA ILE A 175 2.77 7.17 21.63
C ILE A 175 3.28 5.84 22.20
N GLU A 176 3.59 5.82 23.50
CA GLU A 176 3.89 4.59 24.23
C GLU A 176 2.63 3.73 24.37
N SER A 177 2.79 2.42 24.15
CA SER A 177 1.71 1.44 24.18
C SER A 177 2.07 0.23 25.04
N GLU A 178 1.04 -0.38 25.60
CA GLU A 178 1.10 -1.68 26.26
C GLU A 178 0.77 -2.78 25.24
N PHE A 179 1.45 -3.93 25.35
CA PHE A 179 1.11 -5.11 24.56
C PHE A 179 0.20 -6.05 25.33
N GLU A 180 -1.05 -6.18 24.88
CA GLU A 180 -2.01 -7.14 25.40
C GLU A 180 -1.88 -8.45 24.62
N SER A 181 -1.12 -9.40 25.16
CA SER A 181 -0.84 -10.68 24.49
C SER A 181 -2.07 -11.60 24.44
N TYR A 182 -2.25 -12.27 23.31
CA TYR A 182 -3.19 -13.40 23.16
C TYR A 182 -2.42 -14.71 23.27
N ASN A 183 -2.79 -15.55 24.24
CA ASN A 183 -2.22 -16.88 24.39
C ASN A 183 -3.35 -17.93 24.55
N PRO A 184 -3.62 -18.75 23.51
CA PRO A 184 -2.94 -18.80 22.21
C PRO A 184 -3.22 -17.56 21.33
N PRO A 185 -2.43 -17.32 20.26
CA PRO A 185 -2.73 -16.28 19.28
C PRO A 185 -4.16 -16.38 18.76
N LYS A 186 -4.84 -15.23 18.67
CA LYS A 186 -6.23 -15.13 18.24
C LYS A 186 -6.30 -15.13 16.70
N GLU A 187 -7.22 -15.87 16.14
CA GLU A 187 -7.54 -15.76 14.71
C GLU A 187 -8.38 -14.50 14.45
N ILE A 188 -7.97 -13.68 13.50
CA ILE A 188 -8.67 -12.46 13.09
C ILE A 188 -9.00 -12.50 11.60
N ASP A 189 -10.17 -11.97 11.26
CA ASP A 189 -10.62 -11.82 9.88
C ASP A 189 -10.05 -10.52 9.29
N VAL A 190 -9.23 -10.66 8.25
CA VAL A 190 -8.63 -9.55 7.50
C VAL A 190 -9.27 -9.50 6.11
N PRO A 191 -10.20 -8.57 5.86
CA PRO A 191 -10.80 -8.41 4.53
C PRO A 191 -9.74 -7.95 3.52
N THR A 192 -9.97 -8.18 2.23
CA THR A 192 -9.08 -7.70 1.16
C THR A 192 -9.85 -6.85 0.14
N VAL A 193 -9.12 -6.05 -0.65
CA VAL A 193 -9.70 -5.30 -1.77
C VAL A 193 -10.31 -6.20 -2.86
N LEU A 194 -10.03 -7.51 -2.84
CA LEU A 194 -10.65 -8.49 -3.75
C LEU A 194 -12.03 -8.96 -3.29
N GLY A 195 -12.53 -8.48 -2.14
CA GLY A 195 -13.79 -8.92 -1.54
C GLY A 195 -13.69 -10.27 -0.82
N THR A 196 -12.48 -10.77 -0.60
CA THR A 196 -12.22 -11.99 0.19
C THR A 196 -11.91 -11.64 1.64
N ILE A 197 -11.94 -12.66 2.50
CA ILE A 197 -11.49 -12.57 3.90
C ILE A 197 -10.36 -13.58 4.08
N GLU A 198 -9.22 -13.10 4.56
CA GLU A 198 -8.07 -13.90 4.95
C GLU A 198 -8.05 -14.04 6.48
N LYS A 199 -7.73 -15.24 6.96
CA LYS A 199 -7.63 -15.53 8.40
C LYS A 199 -6.18 -15.41 8.83
N GLU A 200 -5.92 -14.46 9.73
CA GLU A 200 -4.58 -14.17 10.23
C GLU A 200 -4.46 -14.48 11.72
N LYS A 201 -3.26 -14.88 12.16
CA LYS A 201 -2.98 -15.08 13.58
C LYS A 201 -2.46 -13.78 14.20
N SER A 202 -3.23 -13.23 15.11
CA SER A 202 -2.85 -12.08 15.92
C SER A 202 -2.19 -12.54 17.22
N PRO A 203 -0.94 -12.13 17.53
CA PRO A 203 -0.30 -12.44 18.80
C PRO A 203 -0.77 -11.57 19.97
N GLY A 204 -1.53 -10.51 19.71
CA GLY A 204 -1.97 -9.55 20.72
C GLY A 204 -2.44 -8.24 20.11
N ALA A 205 -2.68 -7.26 20.98
CA ALA A 205 -3.05 -5.92 20.60
C ALA A 205 -2.14 -4.87 21.24
N LEU A 206 -1.90 -3.79 20.49
CA LEU A 206 -1.27 -2.58 21.00
C LEU A 206 -2.34 -1.67 21.62
N VAL A 207 -2.15 -1.35 22.89
CA VAL A 207 -3.09 -0.59 23.70
C VAL A 207 -2.45 0.73 24.09
N PHE A 208 -3.08 1.85 23.73
CA PHE A 208 -2.52 3.18 23.99
C PHE A 208 -3.61 4.18 24.36
N LYS A 209 -3.19 5.36 24.84
CA LYS A 209 -4.09 6.47 25.15
C LYS A 209 -3.79 7.68 24.29
N LYS A 210 -4.83 8.35 23.80
CA LYS A 210 -4.77 9.65 23.14
C LYS A 210 -5.96 10.48 23.60
N ASP A 211 -5.72 11.71 24.02
CA ASP A 211 -6.74 12.65 24.51
C ASP A 211 -7.66 12.03 25.58
N ASN A 212 -7.05 11.35 26.56
CA ASN A 212 -7.70 10.60 27.64
C ASN A 212 -8.62 9.45 27.22
N LYS A 213 -8.67 9.09 25.93
CA LYS A 213 -9.36 7.92 25.41
C LYS A 213 -8.39 6.76 25.19
N LYS A 214 -8.82 5.56 25.54
CA LYS A 214 -8.06 4.31 25.31
C LYS A 214 -8.40 3.78 23.93
N TYR A 215 -7.37 3.45 23.17
CA TYR A 215 -7.46 2.83 21.84
C TYR A 215 -6.72 1.50 21.85
N ARG A 216 -7.08 0.63 20.90
CA ARG A 216 -6.60 -0.74 20.83
C ARG A 216 -6.51 -1.15 19.36
N LEU A 217 -5.38 -1.73 18.97
CA LEU A 217 -5.11 -2.19 17.60
C LEU A 217 -4.59 -3.63 17.65
N ASP A 218 -5.36 -4.58 17.13
CA ASP A 218 -4.88 -5.93 16.88
C ASP A 218 -3.77 -5.88 15.83
N VAL A 219 -2.73 -6.68 16.03
CA VAL A 219 -1.56 -6.71 15.14
C VAL A 219 -1.34 -8.08 14.55
N THR A 220 -0.57 -8.16 13.46
CA THR A 220 0.01 -9.42 12.97
C THR A 220 1.52 -9.41 13.17
N ASP A 221 2.14 -10.59 13.24
CA ASP A 221 3.59 -10.71 13.41
C ASP A 221 4.31 -10.57 12.05
N ALA A 222 5.25 -9.63 11.96
CA ALA A 222 6.11 -9.41 10.79
C ALA A 222 7.61 -9.60 11.13
N GLY A 223 7.90 -10.48 12.11
CA GLY A 223 9.26 -10.83 12.52
C GLY A 223 9.83 -9.87 13.56
N LYS A 224 10.56 -8.84 13.11
CA LYS A 224 11.17 -7.84 14.02
C LYS A 224 10.19 -6.73 14.44
N SER A 225 9.06 -6.63 13.75
CA SER A 225 8.00 -5.67 14.04
C SER A 225 6.64 -6.36 14.04
N TYR A 226 5.66 -5.66 14.57
CA TYR A 226 4.25 -5.90 14.34
C TYR A 226 3.79 -5.12 13.11
N PHE A 227 2.90 -5.72 12.33
CA PHE A 227 2.22 -5.06 11.24
C PHE A 227 0.79 -4.70 11.65
N VAL A 228 0.41 -3.46 11.38
CA VAL A 228 -0.87 -2.89 11.76
C VAL A 228 -1.55 -2.34 10.53
N ILE A 229 -2.79 -2.75 10.33
CA ILE A 229 -3.70 -2.17 9.35
C ILE A 229 -4.81 -1.49 10.13
N PHE A 230 -4.99 -0.19 9.96
CA PHE A 230 -5.95 0.58 10.75
C PHE A 230 -6.77 1.54 9.89
N ALA A 231 -7.95 1.85 10.40
CA ALA A 231 -8.79 2.92 9.89
C ALA A 231 -8.98 3.98 10.98
N ASP A 232 -9.11 5.24 10.56
CA ASP A 232 -9.29 6.39 11.42
C ASP A 232 -10.15 7.45 10.73
N LEU A 233 -10.56 8.49 11.46
CA LEU A 233 -11.53 9.48 10.98
C LEU A 233 -11.00 10.42 9.88
N THR A 234 -9.70 10.38 9.57
CA THR A 234 -9.08 11.09 8.44
C THR A 234 -9.23 10.34 7.10
N ASN A 235 -9.52 9.04 7.11
CA ASN A 235 -9.62 8.25 5.88
C ASN A 235 -10.76 8.76 4.99
N GLY A 236 -10.47 8.92 3.69
CA GLY A 236 -11.42 9.40 2.69
C GLY A 236 -11.63 10.91 2.71
N LYS A 237 -11.01 11.63 3.65
CA LYS A 237 -11.01 13.10 3.73
C LYS A 237 -9.62 13.67 3.44
N GLU A 238 -8.63 13.21 4.21
CA GLU A 238 -7.26 13.70 4.16
C GLU A 238 -6.25 12.58 3.90
N THR A 239 -6.60 11.34 4.23
CA THR A 239 -5.77 10.14 4.02
C THR A 239 -6.46 9.12 3.13
N TYR A 240 -5.72 8.10 2.68
CA TYR A 240 -6.26 7.06 1.80
C TYR A 240 -7.52 6.40 2.38
N GLY A 241 -8.54 6.25 1.53
CA GLY A 241 -9.90 5.90 1.95
C GLY A 241 -10.05 4.53 2.59
N ALA A 242 -9.26 3.54 2.16
CA ALA A 242 -9.41 2.16 2.61
C ALA A 242 -8.59 1.83 3.88
N GLY A 243 -7.95 2.82 4.50
CA GLY A 243 -7.11 2.68 5.69
C GLY A 243 -5.61 2.72 5.39
N ARG A 244 -4.80 2.69 6.45
CA ARG A 244 -3.34 2.86 6.37
C ARG A 244 -2.60 1.71 7.03
N PHE A 245 -1.34 1.57 6.63
CA PHE A 245 -0.42 0.59 7.18
C PHE A 245 0.56 1.25 8.13
N LEU A 246 0.97 0.50 9.16
CA LEU A 246 2.01 0.91 10.10
C LEU A 246 2.80 -0.32 10.53
N SER A 247 4.13 -0.20 10.51
CA SER A 247 5.04 -1.18 11.11
C SER A 247 5.50 -0.65 12.45
N VAL A 248 5.21 -1.38 13.52
CA VAL A 248 5.58 -1.02 14.90
C VAL A 248 6.67 -1.97 15.38
N PRO A 249 7.90 -1.50 15.66
CA PRO A 249 8.94 -2.36 16.22
C PRO A 249 8.44 -3.10 17.46
N LYS A 250 8.86 -4.35 17.65
CA LYS A 250 8.61 -5.07 18.92
C LYS A 250 9.33 -4.34 20.07
N ALA A 251 9.00 -4.75 21.30
CA ALA A 251 9.52 -4.10 22.51
C ALA A 251 11.04 -3.90 22.45
N ASP A 252 11.48 -2.69 22.79
CA ASP A 252 12.90 -2.36 22.86
C ASP A 252 13.59 -3.03 24.07
N SER A 253 14.87 -2.74 24.28
CA SER A 253 15.64 -3.28 25.41
C SER A 253 15.09 -2.86 26.78
N THR A 254 14.23 -1.83 26.84
CA THR A 254 13.56 -1.37 28.06
C THR A 254 12.17 -1.98 28.24
N GLY A 255 11.72 -2.81 27.29
CA GLY A 255 10.41 -3.45 27.32
C GLY A 255 9.29 -2.56 26.77
N LYS A 256 9.61 -1.39 26.21
CA LYS A 256 8.60 -0.43 25.72
C LYS A 256 8.29 -0.66 24.24
N ILE A 257 7.01 -0.48 23.89
CA ILE A 257 6.55 -0.46 22.49
C ILE A 257 6.02 0.93 22.18
N VAL A 258 6.61 1.57 21.18
CA VAL A 258 6.23 2.91 20.73
C VAL A 258 5.56 2.82 19.37
N ILE A 259 4.32 3.30 19.31
CA ILE A 259 3.58 3.49 18.06
C ILE A 259 3.91 4.89 17.54
N ASP A 260 4.57 4.97 16.40
CA ASP A 260 4.84 6.25 15.74
C ASP A 260 3.94 6.43 14.53
N PHE A 261 2.81 7.12 14.72
CA PHE A 261 1.87 7.35 13.63
C PHE A 261 2.42 8.27 12.53
N ASN A 262 3.50 9.02 12.78
CA ASN A 262 4.21 9.76 11.71
C ASN A 262 4.82 8.82 10.67
N LYS A 263 4.96 7.52 10.99
CA LYS A 263 5.40 6.47 10.06
C LYS A 263 4.24 5.66 9.45
N SER A 264 3.00 6.13 9.59
CA SER A 264 1.84 5.53 8.90
C SER A 264 1.91 5.85 7.41
N TYR A 265 1.64 4.86 6.57
CA TYR A 265 1.80 5.00 5.12
C TYR A 265 0.62 4.41 4.36
N ASN A 266 0.45 4.88 3.13
CA ASN A 266 -0.56 4.40 2.21
C ASN A 266 -0.24 2.98 1.74
N PRO A 267 -1.23 2.07 1.73
CA PRO A 267 -1.04 0.72 1.21
C PRO A 267 -0.75 0.75 -0.30
N PRO A 268 -0.23 -0.35 -0.88
CA PRO A 268 0.04 -0.44 -2.31
C PRO A 268 -1.11 -0.03 -3.22
N CYS A 269 -2.35 -0.30 -2.80
CA CYS A 269 -3.57 -0.03 -3.55
C CYS A 269 -3.84 1.47 -3.76
N ALA A 270 -3.22 2.33 -2.95
CA ALA A 270 -3.24 3.77 -3.20
C ALA A 270 -2.50 4.16 -4.49
N PHE A 271 -1.55 3.35 -4.96
CA PHE A 271 -0.71 3.65 -6.12
C PHE A 271 -1.09 2.85 -7.37
N THR A 272 -1.81 1.74 -7.20
CA THR A 272 -2.10 0.81 -8.29
C THR A 272 -3.30 -0.06 -7.98
N LYS A 273 -4.24 -0.15 -8.93
CA LYS A 273 -5.41 -1.02 -8.85
C LYS A 273 -5.08 -2.52 -8.94
N TYR A 274 -3.84 -2.86 -9.28
CA TYR A 274 -3.40 -4.25 -9.47
C TYR A 274 -2.83 -4.89 -8.20
N ALA A 275 -2.71 -4.11 -7.11
CA ALA A 275 -2.37 -4.64 -5.81
C ALA A 275 -3.55 -5.36 -5.15
N THR A 276 -3.25 -6.33 -4.29
CA THR A 276 -4.25 -7.16 -3.60
C THR A 276 -4.18 -6.94 -2.09
N CYS A 277 -4.35 -5.67 -1.68
CA CYS A 277 -4.10 -5.26 -0.30
C CYS A 277 -5.12 -5.82 0.70
N PRO A 278 -4.68 -6.15 1.91
CA PRO A 278 -5.58 -6.32 3.03
C PRO A 278 -6.16 -4.95 3.45
N LEU A 279 -7.34 -5.01 4.04
CA LEU A 279 -8.10 -3.90 4.60
C LEU A 279 -8.06 -3.97 6.13
N PRO A 280 -8.25 -2.84 6.84
CA PRO A 280 -8.31 -2.84 8.28
C PRO A 280 -9.36 -3.85 8.79
N PRO A 281 -9.02 -4.71 9.75
CA PRO A 281 -10.01 -5.54 10.42
C PRO A 281 -10.90 -4.64 11.29
N LYS A 282 -12.17 -5.01 11.50
CA LYS A 282 -13.18 -4.14 12.14
C LYS A 282 -12.75 -3.57 13.49
N GLN A 283 -12.03 -4.36 14.28
CA GLN A 283 -11.53 -3.95 15.60
C GLN A 283 -10.43 -2.88 15.55
N ASN A 284 -9.83 -2.62 14.39
CA ASN A 284 -8.80 -1.59 14.18
C ASN A 284 -9.38 -0.28 13.61
N TYR A 285 -10.69 -0.08 13.69
CA TYR A 285 -11.35 1.16 13.29
C TYR A 285 -11.38 2.08 14.50
N MET A 286 -10.59 3.14 14.46
CA MET A 286 -10.47 4.10 15.55
C MET A 286 -11.38 5.30 15.31
N SER A 287 -12.19 5.63 16.32
CA SER A 287 -12.85 6.94 16.40
C SER A 287 -11.85 8.01 16.87
N LEU A 288 -10.83 8.26 16.06
CA LEU A 288 -9.71 9.18 16.27
C LEU A 288 -9.31 9.78 14.92
N GLU A 289 -8.99 11.07 14.87
CA GLU A 289 -8.38 11.68 13.68
C GLU A 289 -6.86 11.60 13.81
N VAL A 290 -6.23 10.68 13.09
CA VAL A 290 -4.77 10.50 13.14
C VAL A 290 -4.11 11.40 12.10
N THR A 291 -3.85 12.65 12.48
CA THR A 291 -3.25 13.69 11.63
C THR A 291 -1.71 13.63 11.62
N ALA A 292 -1.18 12.44 11.32
CA ALA A 292 0.24 12.15 11.17
C ALA A 292 0.45 11.08 10.08
N GLY A 293 1.63 11.06 9.47
CA GLY A 293 1.97 10.11 8.40
C GLY A 293 1.56 10.58 7.01
N GLU A 294 1.52 9.64 6.06
CA GLU A 294 1.17 9.93 4.66
C GLU A 294 -0.30 10.37 4.56
N LYS A 295 -0.53 11.43 3.79
CA LYS A 295 -1.83 11.90 3.31
C LYS A 295 -2.25 11.13 2.07
N ASN A 296 -3.47 11.37 1.59
CA ASN A 296 -3.99 10.72 0.40
C ASN A 296 -3.09 11.00 -0.82
N TYR A 297 -2.92 9.99 -1.67
CA TYR A 297 -2.16 10.09 -2.91
C TYR A 297 -3.11 10.01 -4.11
N GLY A 298 -3.10 11.04 -4.96
CA GLY A 298 -3.92 11.09 -6.18
C GLY A 298 -5.43 11.10 -5.93
N ALA A 299 -6.20 11.04 -7.02
CA ALA A 299 -7.60 10.63 -6.96
C ALA A 299 -7.59 9.10 -6.86
N GLY A 300 -7.97 8.56 -5.70
CA GLY A 300 -7.83 7.13 -5.38
C GLY A 300 -8.30 6.18 -6.50
N HIS A 301 -7.65 5.03 -6.58
CA HIS A 301 -7.94 3.97 -7.55
C HIS A 301 -9.09 3.06 -7.12
#